data_AF-F4X5U0-F1
#
_entry.id   AF-F4X5U0-F1
#
_cell.length_a   1.000
_cell.length_b   1.000
_cell.length_c   1.000
_cell.angle_alpha   90.00
_cell.angle_beta   90.00
_cell.angle_gamma   90.00
#
_symmetry.space_group_name_H-M   'P 1'
#
loop_
_entity.id
_entity.type
_entity.pdbx_description
1 polymer ?
#
loop_
_entity_poly.entity_id
_entity_poly.type
_entity_poly.pdbx_seq_one_letter_code
_entity_poly.pdbx_strand_id
1 'polypeptide(L)'
;MALLGRPRLGEVFRAQIRIKESKEFKNTVDKLVQRANASIILGTSSWKEQFMEALTVSRGDEDDVEGENDQPSSPSVMDYLMHFLTIFWKVLFAFVPPTDIAGGYLCFIVSILGIGVVTAIIGDIASYFGCTLGIKDSVTAIVFVALGTSIPDTFASKVAACQDKYADASVGNVTGSNAVNVFLGIGVAWSIAAIYRACHSEPFLVEPGNLAFSVTLFCSEACFVIVVLLVRRVKSIGGELGGPFIPKLITSVFLFSLWLLYLIMSTLEAYGVIQGF
;
A
#
# COMPACT_ATOMS: atom_id res chain seq x y z
N MET A 1 17.75 76.51 16.92
CA MET A 1 17.01 75.29 16.52
C MET A 1 17.80 74.29 15.66
N ALA A 2 19.07 74.52 15.30
CA ALA A 2 19.83 73.65 14.37
C ALA A 2 20.61 72.47 15.00
N LEU A 3 20.52 72.25 16.32
CA LEU A 3 21.29 71.19 17.03
C LEU A 3 20.52 69.85 17.20
N LEU A 4 19.26 69.80 16.80
CA LEU A 4 18.41 68.59 16.92
C LEU A 4 18.57 67.60 15.76
N GLY A 5 19.24 67.98 14.66
CA GLY A 5 19.42 67.13 13.48
C GLY A 5 20.75 66.36 13.40
N ARG A 6 21.55 66.31 14.47
CA ARG A 6 22.79 65.52 14.46
C ARG A 6 22.45 64.03 14.55
N PRO A 7 23.02 63.15 13.72
CA PRO A 7 22.86 61.71 13.88
C PRO A 7 23.37 61.30 15.26
N ARG A 8 22.47 60.76 16.08
CA ARG A 8 22.79 60.19 17.39
C ARG A 8 22.70 58.68 17.25
N LEU A 9 23.65 57.94 17.82
CA LEU A 9 23.44 56.51 18.02
C LEU A 9 22.17 56.34 18.84
N GLY A 10 21.23 55.53 18.35
CA GLY A 10 20.05 55.15 19.13
C GLY A 10 20.48 54.54 20.47
N GLU A 11 19.63 54.67 21.48
CA GLU A 11 19.95 54.29 22.87
C GLU A 11 20.37 52.81 23.03
N VAL A 12 20.07 51.98 22.03
CA VAL A 12 20.45 50.57 21.97
C VAL A 12 21.77 50.40 21.18
N PHE A 13 22.90 50.42 21.88
CA PHE A 13 24.25 50.24 21.30
C PHE A 13 24.79 48.81 21.44
N ARG A 14 24.05 47.91 22.09
CA ARG A 14 24.42 46.49 22.27
C ARG A 14 23.28 45.57 21.85
N ALA A 15 23.54 44.76 20.83
CA ALA A 15 22.69 43.64 20.45
C ALA A 15 23.32 42.34 20.98
N GLN A 16 22.59 41.60 21.81
CA GLN A 16 23.01 40.29 22.28
C GLN A 16 22.27 39.22 21.47
N ILE A 17 22.98 38.59 20.54
CA ILE A 17 22.44 37.47 19.75
C ILE A 17 22.69 36.19 20.56
N ARG A 18 21.60 35.57 21.05
CA ARG A 18 21.66 34.26 21.69
C ARG A 18 21.21 33.20 20.70
N ILE A 19 22.17 32.56 20.04
CA ILE A 19 21.91 31.39 19.20
C ILE A 19 21.55 30.23 20.14
N LYS A 20 20.29 29.80 20.09
CA LYS A 20 19.84 28.56 20.71
C LYS A 20 19.67 27.53 19.61
N GLU A 21 20.20 26.33 19.82
CA GLU A 21 19.91 25.19 18.96
C GLU A 21 18.39 24.95 18.97
N SER A 22 17.78 25.02 17.78
CA SER A 22 16.37 24.67 17.64
C SER A 22 16.27 23.14 17.70
N LYS A 23 15.71 22.62 18.79
CA LYS A 23 15.46 21.17 18.95
C LYS A 23 14.57 20.63 17.81
N GLU A 24 13.63 21.45 17.33
CA GLU A 24 12.76 21.08 16.22
C GLU A 24 13.54 20.95 14.89
N PHE A 25 14.48 21.87 14.65
CA PHE A 25 15.36 21.79 13.48
C PHE A 25 16.33 20.62 13.59
N LYS A 26 16.92 20.39 14.77
CA LYS A 26 17.80 19.25 15.03
C LYS A 26 17.08 17.92 14.77
N ASN A 27 15.88 17.75 15.35
CA ASN A 27 15.07 16.56 15.11
C ASN A 27 14.71 16.38 13.62
N THR A 28 14.50 17.48 12.89
CA THR A 28 14.23 17.42 11.45
C THR A 28 15.46 16.97 10.67
N VAL A 29 16.64 17.49 11.02
CA VAL A 29 17.92 17.10 10.42
C VAL A 29 18.26 15.65 10.76
N ASP A 30 18.09 15.24 12.01
CA ASP A 30 18.32 13.87 12.46
C ASP A 30 17.40 12.89 11.73
N LYS A 31 16.11 13.23 11.55
CA LYS A 31 15.18 12.45 10.72
C LYS A 31 15.59 12.40 9.25
N LEU A 32 16.13 13.48 8.70
CA LEU A 32 16.64 13.53 7.33
C LEU A 32 17.87 12.66 7.13
N VAL A 33 18.83 12.73 8.06
CA VAL A 33 20.05 11.91 8.05
C VAL A 33 19.70 10.44 8.27
N GLN A 34 18.79 10.13 9.18
CA GLN A 34 18.32 8.77 9.42
C GLN A 34 17.61 8.20 8.19
N ARG A 35 16.77 8.99 7.50
CA ARG A 35 16.15 8.57 6.23
C ARG A 35 17.16 8.39 5.10
N ALA A 36 18.15 9.28 4.99
CA ALA A 36 19.21 9.15 4.00
C ALA A 36 20.07 7.90 4.25
N ASN A 37 20.44 7.65 5.50
CA ASN A 37 21.18 6.45 5.88
C ASN A 37 20.33 5.18 5.72
N ALA A 38 19.04 5.22 6.05
CA ALA A 38 18.13 4.10 5.79
C ALA A 38 18.01 3.81 4.29
N SER A 39 17.92 4.83 3.42
CA SER A 39 17.91 4.62 1.97
C SER A 39 19.21 4.03 1.41
N ILE A 40 20.34 4.23 2.11
CA ILE A 40 21.64 3.63 1.77
C ILE A 40 21.74 2.19 2.31
N ILE A 41 21.04 1.87 3.41
CA ILE A 41 21.04 0.56 4.07
C ILE A 41 19.94 -0.38 3.53
N LEU A 42 18.92 0.16 2.86
CA LEU A 42 17.79 -0.60 2.28
C LEU A 42 18.18 -1.51 1.10
N GLY A 43 19.45 -1.52 0.70
CA GLY A 43 20.00 -2.47 -0.26
C GLY A 43 20.91 -3.46 0.45
N THR A 44 20.58 -4.75 0.40
CA THR A 44 21.58 -5.78 0.68
C THR A 44 22.64 -5.73 -0.41
N SER A 45 23.91 -5.61 -0.01
CA SER A 45 25.02 -5.41 -0.94
C SER A 45 25.52 -6.72 -1.53
N SER A 46 25.15 -7.86 -0.91
CA SER A 46 25.56 -9.19 -1.34
C SER A 46 24.48 -10.24 -1.10
N TRP A 47 24.48 -11.31 -1.92
CA TRP A 47 23.64 -12.48 -1.70
C TRP A 47 23.87 -13.11 -0.32
N LYS A 48 25.10 -13.09 0.19
CA LYS A 48 25.40 -13.61 1.53
C LYS A 48 24.57 -12.89 2.59
N GLU A 49 24.48 -11.56 2.51
CA GLU A 49 23.65 -10.77 3.41
C GLU A 49 22.17 -11.10 3.25
N GLN A 50 21.66 -11.20 2.02
CA GLN A 50 20.27 -11.58 1.76
C GLN A 50 19.89 -12.95 2.33
N PHE A 51 20.72 -13.96 2.09
CA PHE A 51 20.46 -15.31 2.61
C PHE A 51 20.63 -15.36 4.12
N MET A 52 21.59 -14.63 4.69
CA MET A 52 21.74 -14.54 6.14
C MET A 52 20.50 -13.89 6.76
N GLU A 53 20.06 -12.75 6.23
CA GLU A 53 18.87 -12.04 6.69
C GLU A 53 17.58 -12.88 6.54
N ALA A 54 17.46 -13.59 5.42
CA ALA A 54 16.34 -14.50 5.15
C ALA A 54 16.25 -15.65 6.16
N LEU A 55 17.39 -16.15 6.64
CA LEU A 55 17.50 -17.26 7.60
C LEU A 55 17.52 -16.80 9.06
N THR A 56 17.68 -15.50 9.31
CA THR A 56 17.65 -14.93 10.66
C THR A 56 16.27 -14.37 11.03
N VAL A 57 15.94 -14.46 12.31
CA VAL A 57 14.73 -13.84 12.86
C VAL A 57 15.05 -12.39 13.21
N SER A 58 14.60 -11.47 12.37
CA SER A 58 14.59 -10.03 12.66
C SER A 58 13.29 -9.67 13.39
N ARG A 59 13.33 -8.73 14.35
CA ARG A 59 12.14 -8.14 14.98
C ARG A 59 11.31 -7.46 13.88
N GLY A 60 9.98 -7.58 13.92
CA GLY A 60 9.12 -6.87 12.97
C GLY A 60 9.19 -5.35 13.16
N ASP A 61 9.30 -4.61 12.05
CA ASP A 61 9.37 -3.13 12.00
C ASP A 61 8.17 -2.40 12.65
N GLU A 62 7.13 -3.13 13.09
CA GLU A 62 5.94 -2.57 13.73
C GLU A 62 6.18 -2.10 15.19
N ASP A 63 7.27 -2.52 15.81
CA ASP A 63 7.62 -2.17 17.18
C ASP A 63 8.54 -0.94 17.30
N ASP A 64 8.99 -0.36 16.18
CA ASP A 64 9.88 0.81 16.16
C ASP A 64 9.15 2.14 16.42
N VAL A 65 8.13 2.12 17.28
CA VAL A 65 7.55 3.34 17.85
C VAL A 65 8.42 3.76 19.04
N GLU A 66 9.46 4.53 18.72
CA GLU A 66 10.21 5.46 19.58
C GLU A 66 10.13 5.18 21.11
N GLY A 67 11.03 4.32 21.60
CA GLY A 67 11.38 4.19 23.00
C GLY A 67 12.89 4.32 23.19
N GLU A 68 13.34 5.42 23.79
CA GLU A 68 14.74 5.87 23.89
C GLU A 68 15.67 4.98 24.77
N ASN A 69 15.37 3.69 25.02
CA ASN A 69 16.15 2.83 25.93
C ASN A 69 16.08 1.30 25.62
N ASP A 70 16.21 0.86 24.37
CA ASP A 70 16.24 -0.59 24.09
C ASP A 70 17.64 -1.19 24.21
N GLN A 71 17.88 -1.89 25.33
CA GLN A 71 18.79 -3.04 25.36
C GLN A 71 18.28 -4.11 24.37
N PRO A 72 19.15 -4.94 23.78
CA PRO A 72 18.71 -5.98 22.85
C PRO A 72 17.83 -6.99 23.59
N SER A 73 16.52 -6.81 23.48
CA SER A 73 15.52 -7.76 23.96
C SER A 73 15.37 -8.88 22.93
N SER A 74 15.30 -10.12 23.39
CA SER A 74 15.21 -11.32 22.55
C SER A 74 13.92 -11.31 21.70
N PRO A 75 13.91 -11.91 20.50
CA PRO A 75 12.73 -11.94 19.64
C PRO A 75 11.51 -12.56 20.33
N SER A 76 10.32 -12.03 20.04
CA SER A 76 9.05 -12.53 20.56
C SER A 76 8.68 -13.87 19.94
N VAL A 77 7.86 -14.67 20.64
CA VAL A 77 7.30 -15.92 20.08
C VAL A 77 6.57 -15.65 18.77
N MET A 78 5.92 -14.48 18.64
CA MET A 78 5.25 -14.09 17.39
C MET A 78 6.24 -13.83 16.25
N ASP A 79 7.44 -13.30 16.53
CA ASP A 79 8.48 -13.10 15.52
C ASP A 79 8.98 -14.45 14.99
N TYR A 80 9.17 -15.43 15.87
CA TYR A 80 9.55 -16.79 15.47
C TYR A 80 8.46 -17.48 14.64
N LEU A 81 7.20 -17.33 15.03
CA LEU A 81 6.07 -17.88 14.27
C LEU A 81 5.96 -17.24 12.88
N MET A 82 6.05 -15.91 12.79
CA MET A 82 6.03 -15.18 11.52
C MET A 82 7.24 -15.53 10.66
N HIS A 83 8.42 -15.67 11.26
CA HIS A 83 9.61 -16.14 10.54
C HIS A 83 9.41 -17.54 9.96
N PHE A 84 8.89 -18.50 10.75
CA PHE A 84 8.62 -19.85 10.26
C PHE A 84 7.60 -19.86 9.10
N LEU A 85 6.54 -19.05 9.18
CA LEU A 85 5.54 -18.95 8.11
C LEU A 85 6.09 -18.30 6.84
N THR A 86 7.04 -17.38 6.96
CA THR A 86 7.56 -16.58 5.85
C THR A 86 8.91 -17.06 5.32
N ILE A 87 9.62 -17.98 6.00
CA ILE A 87 10.98 -18.41 5.63
C ILE A 87 11.06 -18.93 4.20
N PHE A 88 10.05 -19.67 3.75
CA PHE A 88 9.96 -20.14 2.36
C PHE A 88 10.04 -18.97 1.37
N TRP A 89 9.24 -17.93 1.61
CA TRP A 89 9.20 -16.73 0.78
C TRP A 89 10.48 -15.90 0.93
N LYS A 90 11.01 -15.75 2.14
CA LYS A 90 12.28 -15.02 2.38
C LYS A 90 13.44 -15.66 1.61
N VAL A 91 13.56 -16.98 1.66
CA VAL A 91 14.60 -17.72 0.93
C VAL A 91 14.37 -17.65 -0.57
N LEU A 92 13.12 -17.79 -1.04
CA LEU A 92 12.79 -17.67 -2.46
C LEU A 92 13.20 -16.30 -3.02
N PHE A 93 12.86 -15.21 -2.32
CA PHE A 93 13.20 -13.86 -2.76
C PHE A 93 14.66 -13.48 -2.51
N ALA A 94 15.41 -14.18 -1.65
CA ALA A 94 16.86 -14.00 -1.51
C ALA A 94 17.67 -14.44 -2.74
N PHE A 95 17.05 -15.13 -3.72
CA PHE A 95 17.68 -15.39 -5.02
C PHE A 95 17.65 -14.17 -5.96
N VAL A 96 16.85 -13.15 -5.66
CA VAL A 96 16.82 -11.90 -6.43
C VAL A 96 18.21 -11.24 -6.35
N PRO A 97 18.77 -10.77 -7.47
CA PRO A 97 20.07 -10.11 -7.47
C PRO A 97 20.13 -8.90 -6.50
N PRO A 98 21.24 -8.71 -5.77
CA PRO A 98 21.48 -7.52 -4.95
C PRO A 98 21.29 -6.22 -5.73
N THR A 99 20.80 -5.19 -5.03
CA THR A 99 20.53 -3.86 -5.59
C THR A 99 21.77 -3.14 -6.09
N ASP A 100 22.95 -3.53 -5.61
CA ASP A 100 24.23 -2.93 -6.00
C ASP A 100 24.69 -3.39 -7.39
N ILE A 101 24.15 -4.50 -7.92
CA ILE A 101 24.52 -5.02 -9.22
C ILE A 101 23.82 -4.22 -10.33
N ALA A 102 24.60 -3.74 -11.30
CA ALA A 102 24.11 -3.01 -12.47
C ALA A 102 23.21 -1.80 -12.12
N GLY A 103 23.53 -1.10 -11.01
CA GLY A 103 22.78 0.07 -10.57
C GLY A 103 21.32 -0.24 -10.20
N GLY A 104 21.02 -1.47 -9.78
CA GLY A 104 19.69 -1.91 -9.34
C GLY A 104 18.76 -2.36 -10.46
N TYR A 105 19.10 -2.11 -11.74
CA TYR A 105 18.26 -2.52 -12.87
C TYR A 105 18.09 -4.04 -12.96
N LEU A 106 19.16 -4.80 -12.64
CA LEU A 106 19.09 -6.26 -12.66
C LEU A 106 18.15 -6.79 -11.57
N CYS A 107 18.25 -6.25 -10.35
CA CYS A 107 17.34 -6.54 -9.25
C CYS A 107 15.89 -6.25 -9.65
N PHE A 108 15.64 -5.07 -10.23
CA PHE A 108 14.31 -4.63 -10.66
C PHE A 108 13.67 -5.59 -11.68
N ILE A 109 14.39 -5.92 -12.77
CA ILE A 109 13.86 -6.78 -13.83
C ILE A 109 13.60 -8.20 -13.30
N VAL A 110 14.56 -8.78 -12.57
CA VAL A 110 14.43 -10.14 -12.04
C VAL A 110 13.31 -10.21 -11.00
N SER A 111 13.16 -9.18 -10.16
CA SER A 111 12.04 -9.09 -9.21
C SER A 111 10.69 -9.05 -9.91
N ILE A 112 10.54 -8.19 -10.94
CA ILE A 112 9.28 -8.09 -11.69
C ILE A 112 8.92 -9.42 -12.35
N LEU A 113 9.89 -10.09 -12.98
CA LEU A 113 9.66 -11.41 -13.58
C LEU A 113 9.32 -12.47 -12.53
N GLY A 114 10.05 -12.49 -11.41
CA GLY A 114 9.81 -13.41 -10.30
C GLY A 114 8.41 -13.25 -9.70
N ILE A 115 8.01 -12.01 -9.41
CA ILE A 115 6.66 -11.69 -8.93
C ILE A 115 5.62 -12.11 -9.98
N GLY A 116 5.84 -11.81 -11.26
CA GLY A 116 4.93 -12.21 -12.34
C GLY A 116 4.71 -13.73 -12.41
N VAL A 117 5.78 -14.52 -12.29
CA VAL A 117 5.69 -15.99 -12.25
C VAL A 117 4.95 -16.48 -11.00
N VAL A 118 5.30 -15.95 -9.83
CA VAL A 118 4.63 -16.32 -8.57
C VAL A 118 3.14 -15.98 -8.60
N THR A 119 2.78 -14.80 -9.11
CA THR A 119 1.38 -14.38 -9.25
C THR A 119 0.61 -15.30 -10.21
N ALA A 120 1.22 -15.72 -11.33
CA ALA A 120 0.60 -16.67 -12.25
C ALA A 120 0.32 -18.02 -11.58
N ILE A 121 1.32 -18.56 -10.85
CA ILE A 121 1.18 -19.83 -10.12
C ILE A 121 0.08 -19.72 -9.04
N ILE A 122 0.05 -18.63 -8.28
CA ILE A 122 -0.97 -18.39 -7.25
C ILE A 122 -2.37 -18.33 -7.89
N GLY A 123 -2.50 -17.68 -9.05
CA GLY A 123 -3.74 -17.62 -9.81
C GLY A 123 -4.24 -19.01 -10.19
N ASP A 124 -3.37 -19.84 -10.78
CA ASP A 124 -3.73 -21.21 -11.18
C ASP A 124 -4.12 -22.07 -9.97
N ILE A 125 -3.34 -21.99 -8.88
CA ILE A 125 -3.65 -22.71 -7.62
C ILE A 125 -5.00 -22.27 -7.06
N ALA A 126 -5.31 -20.96 -7.08
CA ALA A 126 -6.59 -20.44 -6.62
C ALA A 126 -7.75 -21.01 -7.47
N SER A 127 -7.61 -21.05 -8.79
CA SER A 127 -8.60 -21.66 -9.69
C SER A 127 -8.80 -23.16 -9.43
N TYR A 128 -7.72 -23.93 -9.27
CA TYR A 128 -7.82 -25.35 -8.93
C TYR A 128 -8.49 -25.56 -7.57
N PHE A 129 -8.12 -24.75 -6.57
CA PHE A 129 -8.72 -24.78 -5.25
C PHE A 129 -10.22 -24.49 -5.31
N GLY A 130 -10.63 -23.44 -6.03
CA GLY A 130 -12.03 -23.12 -6.29
C GLY A 130 -12.78 -24.28 -6.92
N CYS A 131 -12.20 -24.90 -7.95
CA CYS A 131 -12.77 -26.07 -8.61
C CYS A 131 -12.96 -27.26 -7.65
N THR A 132 -11.99 -27.57 -6.79
CA THR A 132 -12.11 -28.66 -5.80
C THR A 132 -13.18 -28.41 -4.74
N LEU A 133 -13.47 -27.16 -4.42
CA LEU A 133 -14.53 -26.77 -3.49
C LEU A 133 -15.89 -26.59 -4.17
N GLY A 134 -15.98 -26.70 -5.49
CA GLY A 134 -17.20 -26.41 -6.25
C GLY A 134 -17.55 -24.91 -6.30
N ILE A 135 -16.56 -24.04 -6.13
CA ILE A 135 -16.70 -22.59 -6.19
C ILE A 135 -16.51 -22.11 -7.63
N LYS A 136 -17.41 -21.25 -8.13
CA LYS A 136 -17.29 -20.66 -9.47
C LYS A 136 -16.04 -19.79 -9.56
N ASP A 137 -15.34 -19.84 -10.70
CA ASP A 137 -14.09 -19.09 -10.92
C ASP A 137 -14.25 -17.58 -10.66
N SER A 138 -15.38 -16.98 -11.05
CA SER A 138 -15.65 -15.57 -10.79
C SER A 138 -15.74 -15.24 -9.29
N VAL A 139 -16.32 -16.14 -8.48
CA VAL A 139 -16.40 -16.01 -7.02
C VAL A 139 -15.03 -16.22 -6.38
N THR A 140 -14.28 -17.22 -6.85
CA THR A 140 -12.90 -17.47 -6.42
C THR A 140 -12.01 -16.26 -6.66
N ALA A 141 -12.12 -15.61 -7.82
CA ALA A 141 -11.36 -14.42 -8.18
C ALA A 141 -11.68 -13.22 -7.26
N ILE A 142 -12.95 -12.90 -7.04
CA ILE A 142 -13.33 -11.73 -6.21
C ILE A 142 -13.10 -11.96 -4.71
N VAL A 143 -13.15 -13.20 -4.22
CA VAL A 143 -13.00 -13.51 -2.78
C VAL A 143 -11.56 -13.80 -2.40
N PHE A 144 -10.85 -14.67 -3.13
CA PHE A 144 -9.51 -15.12 -2.73
C PHE A 144 -8.41 -14.29 -3.39
N VAL A 145 -8.47 -14.14 -4.72
CA VAL A 145 -7.40 -13.48 -5.49
C VAL A 145 -7.40 -11.97 -5.19
N ALA A 146 -8.55 -11.31 -5.33
CA ALA A 146 -8.67 -9.87 -5.12
C ALA A 146 -8.40 -9.46 -3.66
N LEU A 147 -8.81 -10.29 -2.68
CA LEU A 147 -8.50 -10.06 -1.27
C LEU A 147 -7.00 -10.22 -1.00
N GLY A 148 -6.37 -11.23 -1.57
CA GLY A 148 -4.94 -11.51 -1.42
C GLY A 148 -4.04 -10.37 -1.88
N THR A 149 -4.44 -9.64 -2.92
CA THR A 149 -3.70 -8.45 -3.39
C THR A 149 -4.09 -7.18 -2.62
N SER A 150 -5.37 -7.01 -2.29
CA SER A 150 -5.87 -5.76 -1.73
C SER A 150 -5.59 -5.59 -0.23
N ILE A 151 -5.46 -6.68 0.54
CA ILE A 151 -5.14 -6.59 1.98
C ILE A 151 -3.74 -5.97 2.20
N PRO A 152 -2.66 -6.47 1.57
CA PRO A 152 -1.34 -5.84 1.67
C PRO A 152 -1.36 -4.37 1.25
N ASP A 153 -2.01 -4.05 0.14
CA ASP A 153 -2.17 -2.67 -0.34
C ASP A 153 -2.89 -1.78 0.67
N THR A 154 -3.91 -2.32 1.34
CA THR A 154 -4.66 -1.61 2.39
C THR A 154 -3.76 -1.33 3.60
N PHE A 155 -2.94 -2.31 4.02
CA PHE A 155 -2.00 -2.11 5.13
C PHE A 155 -0.92 -1.09 4.77
N ALA A 156 -0.32 -1.19 3.59
CA ALA A 156 0.66 -0.21 3.10
C ALA A 156 0.05 1.20 3.05
N SER A 157 -1.17 1.33 2.53
CA SER A 157 -1.89 2.62 2.46
C SER A 157 -2.23 3.16 3.84
N LYS A 158 -2.60 2.30 4.80
CA LYS A 158 -2.84 2.69 6.20
C LYS A 158 -1.55 3.20 6.85
N VAL A 159 -0.45 2.47 6.71
CA VAL A 159 0.86 2.86 7.25
C VAL A 159 1.29 4.20 6.67
N ALA A 160 1.19 4.36 5.34
CA ALA A 160 1.47 5.64 4.68
C ALA A 160 0.59 6.78 5.20
N ALA A 161 -0.71 6.54 5.43
CA ALA A 161 -1.62 7.55 5.98
C ALA A 161 -1.31 7.90 7.44
N CYS A 162 -0.84 6.95 8.24
CA CYS A 162 -0.46 7.19 9.63
C CYS A 162 0.86 7.95 9.75
N GLN A 163 1.78 7.76 8.80
CA GLN A 163 3.12 8.36 8.82
C GLN A 163 3.20 9.71 8.09
N ASP A 164 2.25 10.01 7.21
CA ASP A 164 2.18 11.25 6.46
C ASP A 164 1.13 12.21 7.06
N LYS A 165 1.53 13.47 7.28
CA LYS A 165 0.68 14.51 7.84
C LYS A 165 -0.56 14.80 6.97
N TYR A 166 -0.43 14.65 5.66
CA TYR A 166 -1.50 14.94 4.70
C TYR A 166 -2.06 13.68 4.03
N ALA A 167 -1.47 12.51 4.33
CA ALA A 167 -1.79 11.22 3.71
C ALA A 167 -1.74 11.22 2.16
N ASP A 168 -0.98 12.12 1.56
CA ASP A 168 -0.83 12.21 0.10
C ASP A 168 -0.20 10.93 -0.45
N ALA A 169 0.75 10.35 0.29
CA ALA A 169 1.37 9.07 -0.05
C ALA A 169 0.35 7.92 -0.08
N SER A 170 -0.64 7.92 0.84
CA SER A 170 -1.70 6.91 0.89
C SER A 170 -2.62 7.01 -0.33
N VAL A 171 -3.03 8.23 -0.69
CA VAL A 171 -3.86 8.50 -1.87
C VAL A 171 -3.14 8.08 -3.15
N GLY A 172 -1.85 8.41 -3.26
CA GLY A 172 -0.99 7.99 -4.37
C GLY A 172 -0.91 6.47 -4.50
N ASN A 173 -0.74 5.75 -3.38
CA ASN A 173 -0.68 4.29 -3.38
C ASN A 173 -2.00 3.66 -3.84
N VAL A 174 -3.13 4.04 -3.22
CA VAL A 174 -4.46 3.47 -3.56
C VAL A 174 -4.88 3.80 -5.00
N THR A 175 -4.64 5.03 -5.45
CA THR A 175 -5.02 5.44 -6.81
C THR A 175 -4.09 4.82 -7.84
N GLY A 176 -2.79 4.76 -7.54
CA GLY A 176 -1.77 4.19 -8.41
C GLY A 176 -1.96 2.69 -8.62
N SER A 177 -2.14 1.91 -7.56
CA SER A 177 -2.32 0.46 -7.66
C SER A 177 -3.56 0.08 -8.47
N ASN A 178 -4.69 0.75 -8.22
CA ASN A 178 -5.92 0.54 -8.99
C ASN A 178 -5.78 0.96 -10.46
N ALA A 179 -5.10 2.08 -10.75
CA ALA A 179 -4.85 2.51 -12.11
C ALA A 179 -3.96 1.50 -12.86
N VAL A 180 -2.91 0.98 -12.22
CA VAL A 180 -2.06 -0.07 -12.80
C VAL A 180 -2.86 -1.35 -13.08
N ASN A 181 -3.72 -1.79 -12.15
CA ASN A 181 -4.55 -2.98 -12.35
C ASN A 181 -5.49 -2.86 -13.56
N VAL A 182 -6.16 -1.71 -13.71
CA VAL A 182 -7.12 -1.49 -14.79
C VAL A 182 -6.40 -1.23 -16.13
N PHE A 183 -5.45 -0.30 -16.16
CA PHE A 183 -4.82 0.12 -17.43
C PHE A 183 -3.72 -0.84 -17.87
N LEU A 184 -2.82 -1.24 -16.98
CA LEU A 184 -1.72 -2.13 -17.32
C LEU A 184 -2.12 -3.59 -17.22
N GLY A 185 -2.83 -3.99 -16.16
CA GLY A 185 -3.28 -5.38 -15.99
C GLY A 185 -4.28 -5.79 -17.07
N ILE A 186 -5.47 -5.17 -17.06
CA ILE A 186 -6.54 -5.52 -18.01
C ILE A 186 -6.30 -4.89 -19.37
N GLY A 187 -6.00 -3.58 -19.41
CA GLY A 187 -5.93 -2.81 -20.66
C GLY A 187 -4.84 -3.29 -21.63
N VAL A 188 -3.63 -3.54 -21.16
CA VAL A 188 -2.54 -4.05 -22.01
C VAL A 188 -2.80 -5.49 -22.44
N ALA A 189 -3.24 -6.37 -21.54
CA ALA A 189 -3.55 -7.76 -21.89
C ALA A 189 -4.67 -7.84 -22.95
N TRP A 190 -5.74 -7.08 -22.78
CA TRP A 190 -6.83 -6.98 -23.75
C TRP A 190 -6.34 -6.43 -25.09
N SER A 191 -5.52 -5.39 -25.09
CA SER A 191 -4.98 -4.79 -26.31
C SER A 191 -4.10 -5.77 -27.09
N ILE A 192 -3.23 -6.52 -26.41
CA ILE A 192 -2.39 -7.56 -27.02
C ILE A 192 -3.28 -8.64 -27.66
N ALA A 193 -4.28 -9.14 -26.94
CA ALA A 193 -5.19 -10.17 -27.44
C ALA A 193 -6.01 -9.68 -28.65
N ALA A 194 -6.52 -8.45 -28.59
CA ALA A 194 -7.28 -7.83 -29.67
C ALA A 194 -6.43 -7.63 -30.94
N ILE A 195 -5.21 -7.10 -30.80
CA ILE A 195 -4.27 -6.91 -31.91
C ILE A 195 -3.89 -8.26 -32.52
N TYR A 196 -3.56 -9.26 -31.71
CA TYR A 196 -3.21 -10.60 -32.18
C TYR A 196 -4.31 -11.21 -33.04
N ARG A 197 -5.57 -11.15 -32.58
CA ARG A 197 -6.71 -11.67 -33.35
C ARG A 197 -7.00 -10.85 -34.61
N ALA A 198 -6.87 -9.53 -34.54
CA ALA A 198 -7.00 -8.66 -35.70
C ALA A 198 -5.98 -9.01 -36.79
N CYS A 199 -4.73 -9.31 -36.41
CA CYS A 199 -3.70 -9.78 -37.36
C CYS A 199 -4.04 -11.11 -38.03
N HIS A 200 -4.82 -11.98 -37.36
CA HIS A 200 -5.27 -13.26 -37.89
C HIS A 200 -6.65 -13.18 -38.57
N SER A 201 -7.21 -11.98 -38.73
CA SER A 201 -8.56 -11.76 -39.28
C SER A 201 -9.68 -12.49 -38.50
N GLU A 202 -9.48 -12.71 -37.21
CA GLU A 202 -10.46 -13.32 -36.32
C GLU A 202 -11.19 -12.25 -35.49
N PRO A 203 -12.51 -12.37 -35.28
CA PRO A 203 -13.21 -11.48 -34.36
C PRO A 203 -12.81 -11.75 -32.91
N PHE A 204 -12.58 -10.70 -32.13
CA PHE A 204 -12.33 -10.81 -30.69
C PHE A 204 -13.63 -10.55 -29.90
N LEU A 205 -14.40 -11.60 -29.69
CA LEU A 205 -15.63 -11.57 -28.89
C LEU A 205 -15.30 -12.04 -27.46
N VAL A 206 -15.62 -11.20 -26.48
CA VAL A 206 -15.45 -11.49 -25.05
C VAL A 206 -16.81 -11.39 -24.38
N GLU A 207 -17.24 -12.48 -23.74
CA GLU A 207 -18.49 -12.49 -22.99
C GLU A 207 -18.32 -11.72 -21.68
N PRO A 208 -19.18 -10.74 -21.38
CA PRO A 208 -19.04 -9.91 -20.18
C PRO A 208 -19.39 -10.67 -18.88
N GLY A 209 -20.08 -11.80 -18.96
CA GLY A 209 -20.49 -12.58 -17.78
C GLY A 209 -21.24 -11.73 -16.76
N ASN A 210 -20.83 -11.81 -15.49
CA ASN A 210 -21.39 -11.05 -14.37
C ASN A 210 -20.80 -9.63 -14.19
N LEU A 211 -19.92 -9.20 -15.10
CA LEU A 211 -19.16 -7.95 -14.95
C LEU A 211 -20.08 -6.73 -14.86
N ALA A 212 -21.13 -6.68 -15.68
CA ALA A 212 -22.06 -5.54 -15.71
C ALA A 212 -22.76 -5.33 -14.35
N PHE A 213 -23.20 -6.43 -13.73
CA PHE A 213 -23.80 -6.42 -12.41
C PHE A 213 -22.80 -5.95 -11.34
N SER A 214 -21.62 -6.59 -11.28
CA SER A 214 -20.59 -6.26 -10.29
C SER A 214 -20.08 -4.83 -10.41
N VAL A 215 -19.87 -4.31 -11.63
CA VAL A 215 -19.42 -2.92 -11.84
C VAL A 215 -20.49 -1.93 -11.41
N THR A 216 -21.75 -2.18 -11.75
CA THR A 216 -22.86 -1.30 -11.35
C THR A 216 -23.03 -1.28 -9.84
N LEU A 217 -22.97 -2.44 -9.19
CA LEU A 217 -23.02 -2.55 -7.73
C LEU A 217 -21.87 -1.76 -7.10
N PHE A 218 -20.64 -1.97 -7.56
CA PHE A 218 -19.47 -1.23 -7.09
C PHE A 218 -19.63 0.29 -7.26
N CYS A 219 -20.09 0.76 -8.41
CA CYS A 219 -20.33 2.19 -8.65
C CYS A 219 -21.40 2.76 -7.71
N SER A 220 -22.47 2.01 -7.44
CA SER A 220 -23.51 2.43 -6.50
C SER A 220 -22.98 2.54 -5.07
N GLU A 221 -22.21 1.56 -4.61
CA GLU A 221 -21.56 1.57 -3.30
C GLU A 221 -20.54 2.70 -3.20
N ALA A 222 -19.76 2.95 -4.25
CA ALA A 222 -18.81 4.06 -4.32
C ALA A 222 -19.50 5.42 -4.12
N CYS A 223 -20.71 5.62 -4.68
CA CYS A 223 -21.50 6.82 -4.42
C CYS A 223 -21.84 6.97 -2.92
N PHE A 224 -22.24 5.89 -2.25
CA PHE A 224 -22.48 5.92 -0.79
C PHE A 224 -21.19 6.23 -0.01
N VAL A 225 -20.06 5.64 -0.40
CA VAL A 225 -18.75 5.91 0.21
C VAL A 225 -18.39 7.39 0.07
N ILE A 226 -18.54 7.97 -1.12
CA ILE A 226 -18.25 9.40 -1.37
C ILE A 226 -19.13 10.27 -0.46
N VAL A 227 -20.43 9.98 -0.36
CA VAL A 227 -21.34 10.73 0.53
C VAL A 227 -20.87 10.63 1.98
N VAL A 228 -20.51 9.44 2.46
CA VAL A 228 -20.00 9.26 3.83
C VAL A 228 -18.71 10.03 4.06
N LEU A 229 -17.77 10.02 3.10
CA LEU A 229 -16.52 10.78 3.19
C LEU A 229 -16.78 12.29 3.22
N LEU A 230 -17.72 12.79 2.41
CA LEU A 230 -18.12 14.20 2.43
C LEU A 230 -18.77 14.60 3.75
N VAL A 231 -19.61 13.74 4.34
CA VAL A 231 -20.20 13.97 5.68
C VAL A 231 -19.10 13.98 6.75
N ARG A 232 -18.15 13.04 6.70
CA ARG A 232 -17.01 13.02 7.64
C ARG A 232 -16.14 14.27 7.59
N ARG A 233 -16.08 14.92 6.42
CA ARG A 233 -15.33 16.17 6.19
C ARG A 233 -15.99 17.41 6.82
N VAL A 234 -17.25 17.33 7.23
CA VAL A 234 -17.94 18.44 7.89
C VAL A 234 -17.20 18.83 9.18
N LYS A 235 -16.98 20.13 9.39
CA LYS A 235 -16.22 20.69 10.52
C LYS A 235 -16.67 20.20 11.90
N SER A 236 -17.95 19.85 12.05
CA SER A 236 -18.53 19.29 13.28
C SER A 236 -17.94 17.92 13.65
N ILE A 237 -17.63 17.09 12.64
CA ILE A 237 -17.04 15.76 12.83
C ILE A 237 -15.50 15.84 12.80
N GLY A 238 -14.95 16.69 11.92
CA GLY A 238 -13.50 16.89 11.80
C GLY A 238 -12.74 15.61 11.40
N GLY A 239 -13.35 14.76 10.59
CA GLY A 239 -12.90 13.39 10.32
C GLY A 239 -12.11 13.21 9.02
N GLU A 240 -11.43 14.25 8.52
CA GLU A 240 -10.62 14.21 7.28
C GLU A 240 -9.48 13.17 7.36
N LEU A 241 -8.72 13.16 8.46
CA LEU A 241 -7.64 12.22 8.73
C LEU A 241 -7.78 11.68 10.16
N GLY A 242 -8.19 10.42 10.30
CA GLY A 242 -8.35 9.78 11.61
C GLY A 242 -9.66 10.17 12.32
N GLY A 243 -9.82 11.42 12.76
CA GLY A 243 -11.03 11.88 13.46
C GLY A 243 -11.29 11.20 14.83
N PRO A 244 -12.36 11.61 15.54
CA PRO A 244 -12.73 11.02 16.82
C PRO A 244 -13.05 9.52 16.70
N PHE A 245 -12.73 8.76 17.76
CA PHE A 245 -12.79 7.29 17.75
C PHE A 245 -14.17 6.74 17.39
N ILE A 246 -15.24 7.30 17.97
CA ILE A 246 -16.60 6.78 17.77
C ILE A 246 -17.07 6.96 16.31
N PRO A 247 -17.05 8.17 15.70
CA PRO A 247 -17.37 8.32 14.27
C PRO A 247 -16.45 7.53 13.35
N LYS A 248 -15.16 7.42 13.69
CA LYS A 248 -14.20 6.59 12.96
C LYS A 248 -14.64 5.12 12.94
N LEU A 249 -14.95 4.55 14.10
CA LEU A 249 -15.36 3.15 14.22
C LEU A 249 -16.67 2.89 13.46
N ILE A 250 -17.69 3.73 13.65
CA ILE A 250 -18.99 3.59 12.98
C ILE A 250 -18.82 3.55 11.45
N THR A 251 -18.05 4.50 10.91
CA THR A 251 -17.86 4.58 9.46
C THR A 251 -16.94 3.47 8.95
N SER A 252 -15.92 3.03 9.70
CA SER A 252 -15.14 1.84 9.34
C SER A 252 -15.99 0.57 9.27
N VAL A 253 -16.89 0.35 10.24
CA VAL A 253 -17.83 -0.78 10.23
C VAL A 253 -18.78 -0.68 9.04
N PHE A 254 -19.30 0.51 8.75
CA PHE A 254 -20.16 0.74 7.59
C PHE A 254 -19.44 0.43 6.27
N LEU A 255 -18.23 0.96 6.07
CA LEU A 255 -17.45 0.70 4.85
C LEU A 255 -17.12 -0.79 4.69
N PHE A 256 -16.77 -1.47 5.78
CA PHE A 256 -16.56 -2.92 5.76
C PHE A 256 -17.85 -3.69 5.43
N SER A 257 -19.00 -3.23 5.93
CA SER A 257 -20.30 -3.83 5.60
C SER A 257 -20.69 -3.66 4.14
N LEU A 258 -20.32 -2.55 3.48
CA LEU A 258 -20.51 -2.38 2.04
C LEU A 258 -19.66 -3.38 1.26
N TRP A 259 -18.40 -3.57 1.64
CA TRP A 259 -17.56 -4.59 1.03
C TRP A 259 -18.13 -6.02 1.17
N LEU A 260 -18.66 -6.37 2.35
CA LEU A 260 -19.35 -7.65 2.54
C LEU A 260 -20.64 -7.74 1.69
N LEU A 261 -21.40 -6.65 1.58
CA LEU A 261 -22.58 -6.59 0.72
C LEU A 261 -22.20 -6.86 -0.74
N TYR A 262 -21.15 -6.20 -1.24
CA TYR A 262 -20.60 -6.42 -2.59
C TYR A 262 -20.29 -7.89 -2.85
N LEU A 263 -19.56 -8.53 -1.93
CA LEU A 263 -19.17 -9.93 -2.06
C LEU A 263 -20.39 -10.86 -2.04
N ILE A 264 -21.33 -10.64 -1.11
CA ILE A 264 -22.54 -11.46 -0.99
C ILE A 264 -23.38 -11.33 -2.26
N MET A 265 -23.68 -10.11 -2.69
CA MET A 265 -24.53 -9.86 -3.85
C MET A 265 -23.91 -10.37 -5.14
N SER A 266 -22.61 -10.13 -5.35
CA SER A 266 -21.88 -10.65 -6.53
C SER A 266 -21.83 -12.17 -6.52
N THR A 267 -21.71 -12.81 -5.35
CA THR A 267 -21.75 -14.27 -5.24
C THR A 267 -23.15 -14.82 -5.53
N LEU A 268 -24.20 -14.22 -4.97
CA LEU A 268 -25.58 -14.65 -5.19
C LEU A 268 -25.99 -14.54 -6.66
N GLU A 269 -25.59 -13.48 -7.34
CA GLU A 269 -25.78 -13.33 -8.79
C GLU A 269 -24.96 -14.37 -9.55
N ALA A 270 -23.69 -14.58 -9.19
CA ALA A 270 -22.85 -15.56 -9.86
C ALA A 270 -23.44 -16.96 -9.78
N TYR A 271 -24.12 -17.33 -8.69
CA TYR A 271 -24.82 -18.62 -8.52
C TYR A 271 -26.25 -18.64 -9.10
N GLY A 272 -26.73 -17.54 -9.66
CA GLY A 272 -28.07 -17.45 -10.26
C GLY A 272 -29.21 -17.39 -9.23
N VAL A 273 -28.90 -17.08 -7.96
CA VAL A 273 -29.91 -16.88 -6.91
C VAL A 273 -30.65 -15.55 -7.13
N ILE A 274 -29.92 -14.55 -7.59
CA ILE A 274 -30.44 -13.24 -7.98
C ILE A 274 -30.21 -13.09 -9.48
N GLN A 275 -31.20 -12.56 -10.20
CA GLN A 275 -31.01 -12.19 -11.60
C GLN A 275 -30.25 -10.87 -11.68
N GLY A 276 -29.08 -10.91 -12.32
CA GLY A 276 -28.43 -9.71 -12.83
C GLY A 276 -29.23 -9.07 -13.96
N PHE A 277 -28.82 -7.87 -14.36
CA PHE A 277 -29.42 -7.10 -15.46
C PHE A 277 -28.44 -6.96 -16.61
#